data_AF-A0AAV0XUM5-F1
#
_entry.id   AF-A0AAV0XUM5-F1
#
_cell.length_a   1.000
_cell.length_b   1.000
_cell.length_c   1.000
_cell.angle_alpha   90.00
_cell.angle_beta   90.00
_cell.angle_gamma   90.00
#
_symmetry.space_group_name_H-M   'P 1'
#
loop_
_entity.id
_entity.type
_entity.pdbx_description
1 polymer ?
#
loop_
_entity_poly.entity_id
_entity_poly.type
_entity_poly.pdbx_seq_one_letter_code
_entity_poly.pdbx_strand_id
1 'polypeptide(L)'
;MINDQKVKLGPINTICQNRNRPLIFGIGSPQFSGWRTENFVIKINKSDCCVKTNNGSILLIENIATCETSKRIMVIGRCYEQQEPLFLQPCNSTLFGIYRVSKLGALRAFYIDDIKEKLVRLPLNENIGLMVIIPFIHNDD
;
A
#
# COMPACT_ATOMS: atom_id res chain seq x y z
N MET A 1 8.82 27.32 -21.08
CA MET A 1 7.65 27.42 -20.17
C MET A 1 7.11 26.01 -20.01
N ILE A 2 7.44 25.33 -18.91
CA ILE A 2 6.92 23.99 -18.64
C ILE A 2 5.52 24.19 -18.07
N ASN A 3 4.52 23.60 -18.71
CA ASN A 3 3.16 23.58 -18.19
C ASN A 3 3.16 22.74 -16.91
N ASP A 4 3.09 23.38 -15.74
CA ASP A 4 2.75 22.74 -14.48
C ASP A 4 1.30 22.23 -14.58
N GLN A 5 1.12 21.05 -15.15
CA GLN A 5 -0.13 20.31 -15.00
C GLN A 5 -0.25 19.92 -13.54
N LYS A 6 -0.99 20.74 -12.78
CA LYS A 6 -1.31 20.49 -11.36
C LYS A 6 -1.86 19.06 -11.22
N VAL A 7 -1.07 18.15 -10.65
CA VAL A 7 -1.48 16.76 -10.46
C VAL A 7 -2.70 16.75 -9.54
N LYS A 8 -3.82 16.24 -10.04
CA LYS A 8 -5.08 16.19 -9.28
C LYS A 8 -5.00 15.11 -8.19
N LEU A 9 -4.64 15.51 -6.97
CA LEU A 9 -4.61 14.63 -5.79
C LEU A 9 -6.02 14.21 -5.38
N GLY A 10 -6.11 13.04 -4.73
CA GLY A 10 -7.32 12.61 -4.05
C GLY A 10 -7.93 11.29 -4.57
N PRO A 11 -9.24 11.10 -4.35
CA PRO A 11 -9.85 9.77 -4.50
C PRO A 11 -9.98 9.35 -5.96
N ILE A 12 -9.74 8.06 -6.20
CA ILE A 12 -10.09 7.37 -7.44
C ILE A 12 -11.39 6.59 -7.17
N ASN A 13 -12.49 7.11 -7.73
CA ASN A 13 -13.87 6.69 -7.47
C ASN A 13 -14.27 6.74 -5.99
N THR A 14 -15.30 7.53 -5.69
CA THR A 14 -15.83 7.73 -4.33
C THR A 14 -16.87 6.69 -3.92
N ILE A 15 -17.33 5.86 -4.86
CA ILE A 15 -18.31 4.80 -4.63
C ILE A 15 -17.60 3.46 -4.84
N CYS A 16 -17.26 2.79 -3.75
CA CYS A 16 -16.85 1.40 -3.81
C CYS A 16 -18.10 0.52 -3.98
N GLN A 17 -18.23 -0.14 -5.13
CA GLN A 17 -19.32 -1.10 -5.36
C GLN A 17 -19.25 -2.33 -4.44
N ASN A 18 -18.06 -2.61 -3.89
CA ASN A 18 -17.84 -3.74 -3.00
C ASN A 18 -18.00 -3.31 -1.53
N ARG A 19 -19.16 -3.57 -0.94
CA ARG A 19 -19.55 -3.14 0.41
C ARG A 19 -18.91 -3.95 1.55
N ASN A 20 -18.27 -5.08 1.23
CA ASN A 20 -17.78 -6.04 2.24
C ASN A 20 -16.28 -5.91 2.53
N ARG A 21 -15.72 -4.70 2.45
CA ARG A 21 -14.31 -4.48 2.80
C ARG A 21 -14.14 -4.33 4.32
N PRO A 22 -12.99 -4.76 4.87
CA PRO A 22 -12.72 -4.58 6.29
C PRO A 22 -12.78 -3.11 6.69
N LEU A 23 -13.35 -2.85 7.87
CA LEU A 23 -13.40 -1.55 8.51
C LEU A 23 -12.87 -1.67 9.93
N ILE A 24 -12.42 -0.54 10.46
CA ILE A 24 -12.01 -0.38 11.85
C ILE A 24 -12.96 0.62 12.48
N PHE A 25 -13.31 0.42 13.76
CA PHE A 25 -14.23 1.30 14.48
C PHE A 25 -13.81 2.77 14.35
N GLY A 26 -14.76 3.65 13.98
CA GLY A 26 -14.51 5.07 13.73
C GLY A 26 -13.86 5.41 12.38
N ILE A 27 -13.70 4.42 11.48
CA ILE A 27 -13.18 4.60 10.12
C ILE A 27 -14.08 3.81 9.16
N GLY A 28 -14.92 4.51 8.39
CA GLY A 28 -16.07 3.85 7.75
C GLY A 28 -16.56 4.44 6.44
N SER A 29 -16.68 5.77 6.34
CA SER A 29 -17.29 6.41 5.18
C SER A 29 -16.85 7.87 4.99
N PRO A 30 -16.66 8.33 3.74
CA PRO A 30 -16.69 7.53 2.50
C PRO A 30 -15.51 6.55 2.39
N GLN A 31 -15.69 5.51 1.58
CA GLN A 31 -14.65 4.54 1.20
C GLN A 31 -14.25 4.72 -0.26
N PHE A 32 -13.02 4.38 -0.60
CA PHE A 32 -12.43 4.68 -1.90
C PHE A 32 -11.87 3.42 -2.58
N SER A 33 -11.95 3.37 -3.91
CA SER A 33 -11.36 2.27 -4.68
C SER A 33 -9.86 2.44 -4.93
N GLY A 34 -9.37 3.67 -4.78
CA GLY A 34 -7.97 4.04 -4.87
C GLY A 34 -7.78 5.49 -4.47
N TRP A 35 -6.52 5.91 -4.41
CA TRP A 35 -6.12 7.25 -4.04
C TRP A 35 -4.88 7.67 -4.82
N ARG A 36 -4.89 8.89 -5.35
CA ARG A 36 -3.74 9.51 -6.02
C ARG A 36 -3.00 10.40 -5.02
N THR A 37 -1.76 10.04 -4.74
CA THR A 37 -0.78 10.90 -4.07
C THR A 37 -0.01 11.71 -5.10
N GLU A 38 0.91 12.56 -4.66
CA GLU A 38 1.79 13.32 -5.56
C GLU A 38 2.66 12.38 -6.41
N ASN A 39 3.14 11.29 -5.80
CA ASN A 39 4.14 10.42 -6.40
C ASN A 39 3.56 9.18 -7.07
N PHE A 40 2.41 8.68 -6.61
CA PHE A 40 1.85 7.42 -7.13
C PHE A 40 0.34 7.28 -6.92
N VAL A 41 -0.20 6.25 -7.56
CA VAL A 41 -1.59 5.86 -7.43
C VAL A 41 -1.69 4.52 -6.70
N ILE A 42 -2.40 4.54 -5.58
CA ILE A 42 -2.81 3.36 -4.82
C ILE A 42 -4.16 2.89 -5.35
N LYS A 43 -4.31 1.59 -5.65
CA LYS A 43 -5.60 0.99 -5.99
C LYS A 43 -5.80 -0.28 -5.19
N ILE A 44 -7.04 -0.53 -4.79
CA ILE A 44 -7.41 -1.75 -4.06
C ILE A 44 -7.76 -2.84 -5.08
N ASN A 45 -6.73 -3.33 -5.76
CA ASN A 45 -6.76 -4.49 -6.66
C ASN A 45 -5.61 -5.44 -6.27
N LYS A 46 -5.46 -6.59 -6.95
CA LYS A 46 -4.45 -7.59 -6.59
C LYS A 46 -3.00 -7.11 -6.73
N SER A 47 -2.72 -6.16 -7.63
CA SER A 47 -1.37 -5.75 -8.04
C SER A 47 -0.88 -4.44 -7.41
N ASP A 48 -1.79 -3.52 -7.08
CA ASP A 48 -1.49 -2.14 -6.68
C ASP A 48 -1.74 -1.85 -5.18
N CYS A 49 -1.97 -2.91 -4.38
CA CYS A 49 -2.37 -2.79 -2.98
C CYS A 49 -1.23 -2.97 -1.97
N CYS A 50 0.02 -3.11 -2.41
CA CYS A 50 1.16 -3.24 -1.49
C CYS A 50 1.94 -1.93 -1.41
N VAL A 51 2.25 -1.51 -0.20
CA VAL A 51 2.96 -0.25 0.07
C VAL A 51 3.90 -0.40 1.25
N LYS A 52 4.84 0.51 1.42
CA LYS A 52 5.61 0.65 2.65
C LYS A 52 5.39 2.00 3.31
N THR A 53 5.30 1.95 4.62
CA THR A 53 5.08 3.12 5.47
C THR A 53 6.39 3.81 5.83
N ASN A 54 6.32 5.04 6.34
CA ASN A 54 7.48 5.81 6.80
C ASN A 54 8.31 5.08 7.87
N ASN A 55 7.68 4.24 8.70
CA ASN A 55 8.37 3.41 9.69
C ASN A 55 8.98 2.11 9.13
N GLY A 56 8.91 1.89 7.81
CA GLY A 56 9.48 0.72 7.13
C GLY A 56 8.58 -0.52 7.07
N SER A 57 7.37 -0.49 7.65
CA SER A 57 6.45 -1.62 7.59
C SER A 57 5.91 -1.84 6.18
N ILE A 58 5.85 -3.10 5.73
CA ILE A 58 5.23 -3.47 4.45
C ILE A 58 3.76 -3.81 4.70
N LEU A 59 2.86 -3.04 4.11
CA LEU A 59 1.42 -3.08 4.31
C LEU A 59 0.72 -3.61 3.05
N LEU A 60 -0.19 -4.57 3.23
CA LEU A 60 -1.18 -4.95 2.23
C LEU A 60 -2.48 -4.21 2.50
N ILE A 61 -2.87 -3.32 1.59
CA ILE A 61 -4.05 -2.47 1.67
C ILE A 61 -5.29 -3.29 1.32
N GLU A 62 -6.26 -3.31 2.24
CA GLU A 62 -7.54 -3.96 2.06
C GLU A 62 -8.69 -2.94 1.92
N ASN A 63 -8.51 -1.74 2.47
CA ASN A 63 -9.49 -0.65 2.32
C ASN A 63 -8.84 0.74 2.41
N ILE A 64 -9.53 1.75 1.88
CA ILE A 64 -9.19 3.17 2.06
C ILE A 64 -10.48 3.87 2.45
N ALA A 65 -10.49 4.56 3.59
CA ALA A 65 -11.69 5.12 4.17
C ALA A 65 -11.40 6.39 4.95
N THR A 66 -12.45 7.14 5.27
CA THR A 66 -12.32 8.38 6.04
C THR A 66 -12.51 8.09 7.53
N CYS A 67 -11.65 8.66 8.37
CA CYS A 67 -11.85 8.68 9.82
C CYS A 67 -13.02 9.61 10.17
N GLU A 68 -13.96 9.12 10.97
CA GLU A 68 -15.19 9.84 11.28
C GLU A 68 -14.94 11.11 12.09
N THR A 69 -13.97 11.07 13.02
CA THR A 69 -13.65 12.20 13.92
C THR A 69 -12.74 13.22 13.24
N SER A 70 -11.62 12.78 12.66
CA SER A 70 -10.61 13.69 12.10
C SER A 70 -10.89 14.12 10.66
N LYS A 71 -11.82 13.42 9.98
CA LYS A 71 -12.08 13.55 8.54
C LYS A 71 -10.85 13.29 7.65
N ARG A 72 -9.78 12.74 8.21
CA ARG A 72 -8.56 12.37 7.46
C ARG A 72 -8.74 11.03 6.77
N ILE A 73 -7.96 10.85 5.70
CA ILE A 73 -7.95 9.64 4.89
C ILE A 73 -7.03 8.62 5.53
N MET A 74 -7.58 7.43 5.71
CA MET A 74 -6.94 6.29 6.35
C MET A 74 -6.82 5.16 5.34
N VAL A 75 -5.70 4.46 5.41
CA VAL A 75 -5.46 3.19 4.74
C VAL A 75 -5.64 2.08 5.77
N ILE A 76 -6.51 1.11 5.48
CA ILE A 76 -6.77 -0.05 6.32
C ILE A 76 -6.15 -1.27 5.66
N GLY A 77 -5.37 -2.04 6.40
CA GLY A 77 -4.67 -3.20 5.86
C GLY A 77 -3.94 -4.00 6.92
N ARG A 78 -3.17 -4.99 6.47
CA ARG A 78 -2.35 -5.86 7.34
C ARG A 78 -0.89 -5.75 6.98
N CYS A 79 -0.03 -5.60 7.99
CA CYS A 79 1.41 -5.65 7.77
C CYS A 79 1.87 -7.10 7.60
N TYR A 80 2.90 -7.30 6.80
CA TYR A 80 3.67 -8.54 6.83
C TYR A 80 4.49 -8.62 8.12
N GLU A 81 4.36 -9.73 8.83
CA GLU A 81 5.10 -9.98 10.08
C GLU A 81 6.43 -10.68 9.83
N GLN A 82 6.57 -11.39 8.71
CA GLN A 82 7.81 -12.04 8.31
C GLN A 82 8.36 -11.35 7.06
N GLN A 83 9.60 -10.87 7.18
CA GLN A 83 10.31 -10.15 6.12
C GLN A 83 11.78 -10.55 6.15
N GLU A 84 12.27 -11.04 5.01
CA GLU A 84 13.63 -11.54 4.84
C GLU A 84 14.20 -11.05 3.50
N PRO A 85 15.53 -10.96 3.35
CA PRO A 85 16.13 -10.81 2.02
C PRO A 85 15.64 -11.92 1.08
N LEU A 86 15.30 -11.56 -0.16
CA LEU A 86 15.03 -12.54 -1.20
C LEU A 86 16.29 -13.34 -1.58
N PHE A 87 17.44 -12.65 -1.66
CA PHE A 87 18.74 -13.24 -1.92
C PHE A 87 19.86 -12.49 -1.17
N LEU A 88 20.95 -13.19 -0.91
CA LEU A 88 22.16 -12.65 -0.26
C LEU A 88 23.36 -12.50 -1.22
N GLN A 89 23.32 -13.17 -2.37
CA GLN A 89 24.37 -13.12 -3.39
C GLN A 89 23.78 -12.61 -4.71
N PRO A 90 24.54 -11.81 -5.50
CA PRO A 90 25.91 -11.32 -5.24
C PRO A 90 26.00 -10.26 -4.13
N CYS A 91 24.86 -9.70 -3.69
CA CYS A 91 24.77 -8.83 -2.52
C CYS A 91 23.38 -8.96 -1.89
N ASN A 92 23.21 -8.37 -0.70
CA ASN A 92 21.96 -8.46 0.05
C ASN A 92 20.84 -7.67 -0.66
N SER A 93 19.80 -8.38 -1.09
CA SER A 93 18.61 -7.82 -1.75
C SER A 93 17.90 -6.70 -0.96
N THR A 94 18.03 -6.65 0.37
CA THR A 94 17.45 -5.58 1.18
C THR A 94 18.04 -4.20 0.88
N LEU A 95 19.25 -4.14 0.31
CA LEU A 95 19.88 -2.90 -0.17
C LEU A 95 19.07 -2.25 -1.29
N PHE A 96 18.32 -3.04 -2.05
CA PHE A 96 17.42 -2.59 -3.11
C PHE A 96 15.95 -2.53 -2.66
N GLY A 97 15.69 -2.71 -1.35
CA GLY A 97 14.33 -2.79 -0.82
C GLY A 97 13.56 -4.04 -1.29
N ILE A 98 14.25 -5.08 -1.76
CA ILE A 98 13.64 -6.32 -2.23
C ILE A 98 13.58 -7.31 -1.07
N TYR A 99 12.38 -7.84 -0.83
CA TYR A 99 12.14 -8.76 0.27
C TYR A 99 11.29 -9.95 -0.15
N ARG A 100 11.52 -11.06 0.53
CA ARG A 100 10.57 -12.15 0.65
C ARG A 100 9.73 -11.91 1.90
N VAL A 101 8.41 -11.97 1.78
CA VAL A 101 7.49 -11.74 2.90
C VAL A 101 6.42 -12.82 2.98
N SER A 102 5.96 -13.06 4.20
CA SER A 102 4.87 -13.99 4.53
C SER A 102 4.16 -13.56 5.80
N LYS A 103 3.04 -14.22 6.10
CA LYS A 103 2.25 -14.03 7.32
C LYS A 103 1.74 -12.58 7.50
N LEU A 104 0.51 -12.34 7.08
CA LEU A 104 -0.18 -11.08 7.37
C LEU A 104 -0.64 -11.04 8.82
N GLY A 105 -0.36 -9.94 9.50
CA GLY A 105 -0.75 -9.72 10.89
C GLY A 105 -2.20 -9.25 11.07
N ALA A 106 -2.44 -8.58 12.19
CA ALA A 106 -3.73 -7.97 12.51
C ALA A 106 -4.06 -6.80 11.56
N LEU A 107 -5.36 -6.59 11.35
CA LEU A 107 -5.88 -5.45 10.60
C LEU A 107 -5.60 -4.16 11.39
N ARG A 108 -5.00 -3.17 10.74
CA ARG A 108 -4.65 -1.87 11.33
C ARG A 108 -4.97 -0.75 10.35
N ALA A 109 -5.02 0.47 10.87
CA ALA A 109 -5.19 1.69 10.07
C ALA A 109 -3.94 2.57 10.17
N PHE A 110 -3.63 3.24 9.06
CA PHE A 110 -2.51 4.16 8.91
C PHE A 110 -3.01 5.43 8.23
N TYR A 111 -2.41 6.59 8.50
CA TYR A 111 -2.72 7.76 7.69
C TYR A 111 -2.19 7.55 6.28
N ILE A 112 -2.89 8.08 5.28
CA ILE A 112 -2.41 7.97 3.91
C ILE A 112 -1.07 8.69 3.70
N ASP A 113 -0.81 9.72 4.50
CA ASP A 113 0.44 10.49 4.51
C ASP A 113 1.61 9.67 5.10
N ASP A 114 1.31 8.58 5.82
CA ASP A 114 2.34 7.66 6.31
C ASP A 114 2.85 6.71 5.22
N ILE A 115 2.20 6.68 4.05
CA ILE A 115 2.58 5.80 2.95
C ILE A 115 3.72 6.45 2.16
N LYS A 116 4.90 5.82 2.23
CA LYS A 116 6.13 6.31 1.62
C LYS A 116 6.26 5.90 0.16
N GLU A 117 6.08 4.61 -0.10
CA GLU A 117 6.39 4.02 -1.41
C GLU A 117 5.36 2.96 -1.78
N LYS A 118 5.06 2.92 -3.08
CA LYS A 118 4.29 1.83 -3.67
C LYS A 118 5.22 0.64 -3.92
N LEU A 119 4.71 -0.56 -3.70
CA LEU A 119 5.47 -1.80 -3.88
C LEU A 119 4.74 -2.73 -4.83
N VAL A 120 5.50 -3.41 -5.66
CA VAL A 120 5.03 -4.54 -6.46
C VAL A 120 5.04 -5.78 -5.59
N ARG A 121 3.93 -6.53 -5.62
CA ARG A 121 3.78 -7.79 -4.90
C ARG A 121 3.57 -8.93 -5.90
N LEU A 122 4.48 -9.90 -5.88
CA LEU A 122 4.46 -11.06 -6.76
C LEU A 122 4.40 -12.36 -5.96
N PRO A 123 3.58 -13.34 -6.35
CA PRO A 123 3.59 -14.65 -5.72
C PRO A 123 4.87 -15.41 -6.03
N LEU A 124 5.57 -15.87 -5.00
CA LEU A 124 6.71 -16.78 -5.15
C LEU A 124 6.27 -18.24 -4.97
N ASN A 125 5.38 -18.47 -4.00
CA ASN A 125 4.69 -19.74 -3.80
C ASN A 125 3.32 -19.46 -3.20
N GLU A 126 2.29 -19.58 -4.03
CA GLU A 126 0.91 -19.27 -3.65
C GLU A 126 0.36 -20.21 -2.57
N ASN A 127 0.77 -21.48 -2.57
CA ASN A 127 0.26 -22.51 -1.65
C ASN A 127 0.60 -22.20 -0.19
N ILE A 128 1.72 -21.53 0.06
CA ILE A 128 2.18 -21.16 1.41
C ILE A 128 2.11 -19.64 1.66
N GLY A 129 1.48 -18.88 0.75
CA GLY A 129 1.32 -17.43 0.89
C GLY A 129 2.63 -16.63 0.84
N LEU A 130 3.68 -17.18 0.22
CA LEU A 130 4.99 -16.57 0.12
C LEU A 130 5.04 -15.59 -1.05
N MET A 131 5.42 -14.36 -0.76
CA MET A 131 5.39 -13.25 -1.71
C MET A 131 6.77 -12.62 -1.83
N VAL A 132 7.06 -12.08 -3.00
CA VAL A 132 8.19 -11.19 -3.26
C VAL A 132 7.65 -9.78 -3.37
N ILE A 133 8.31 -8.86 -2.66
CA ILE A 133 7.99 -7.44 -2.67
C ILE A 133 9.18 -6.67 -3.24
N ILE A 134 8.90 -5.80 -4.20
CA ILE A 134 9.90 -5.01 -4.92
C ILE A 134 9.42 -3.56 -4.93
N PRO A 135 10.29 -2.56 -4.68
CA PRO A 135 9.90 -1.16 -4.82
C PRO A 135 9.39 -0.87 -6.23
N PHE A 136 8.24 -0.22 -6.32
CA PHE A 136 7.75 0.31 -7.59
C PHE A 136 8.47 1.62 -7.85
N ILE A 137 9.56 1.55 -8.60
CA ILE A 137 10.39 2.70 -8.94
C ILE A 137 9.60 3.59 -9.92
N HIS A 138 9.35 4.83 -9.52
CA HIS A 138 9.10 5.94 -10.45
C HIS A 138 10.36 6.79 -10.43
N ASN A 139 11.20 6.68 -11.46
CA ASN A 139 12.27 7.64 -11.68
C ASN A 139 11.63 8.86 -12.36
N ASP A 140 11.46 9.94 -11.61
CA ASP A 140 11.48 11.28 -12.18
C ASP A 140 12.91 11.81 -12.00
N ASP A 141 13.81 11.39 -12.89
CA ASP A 141 15.07 12.10 -13.10
C ASP A 141 14.81 13.36 -13.95
#